data_AF-A0A0S8HK42-F1
#
_entry.id   AF-A0A0S8HK42-F1
#
_cell.length_a   1.000
_cell.length_b   1.000
_cell.length_c   1.000
_cell.angle_alpha   90.00
_cell.angle_beta   90.00
_cell.angle_gamma   90.00
#
_symmetry.space_group_name_H-M   'P 1'
#
loop_
_entity.id
_entity.type
_entity.pdbx_description
1 polymer ?
#
loop_
_entity_poly.entity_id
_entity_poly.type
_entity_poly.pdbx_seq_one_letter_code
_entity_poly.pdbx_strand_id
1 'polypeptide(L)'
;MTAGTPQRGVVLIVVLWVVAVLAVVCLALGGTVRFQQAHLRRSGREAASQQALLSGAALAKALLLADAASADTLGDGWAGGDPDPFSLTLGRTKVRLMADSPRWGLEDESARLNANTASAEMLAGLPGMTGSAAEAFVTARESARGAQGGPEPTAGLTGPYATP
;
A
#
# COMPACT_ATOMS: atom_id res chain seq x y z
N MET A 1 -1.44 54.97 54.56
CA MET A 1 -1.21 53.71 53.81
C MET A 1 -1.92 52.61 54.59
N THR A 2 -3.17 52.32 54.22
CA THR A 2 -4.07 51.42 54.98
C THR A 2 -3.68 49.96 54.75
N ALA A 3 -3.22 49.28 55.79
CA ALA A 3 -3.02 47.83 55.79
C ALA A 3 -4.36 47.14 55.51
N GLY A 4 -4.47 46.45 54.38
CA GLY A 4 -5.65 45.65 54.04
C GLY A 4 -5.84 44.53 55.07
N THR A 5 -7.08 44.31 55.50
CA THR A 5 -7.42 43.27 56.48
C THR A 5 -6.96 41.88 55.99
N PRO A 6 -6.40 41.04 56.87
CA PRO A 6 -5.75 39.76 56.51
C PRO A 6 -6.68 38.78 55.77
N GLN A 7 -8.00 38.91 55.99
CA GLN A 7 -9.02 38.13 55.30
C GLN A 7 -9.00 38.33 53.77
N ARG A 8 -8.65 39.52 53.27
CA ARG A 8 -8.56 39.78 51.82
C ARG A 8 -7.35 39.10 51.19
N GLY A 9 -6.25 38.95 51.92
CA GLY A 9 -5.06 38.22 51.46
C GLY A 9 -5.31 36.72 51.33
N VAL A 10 -6.00 36.13 52.33
CA VAL A 10 -6.34 34.70 52.32
C VAL A 10 -7.29 34.35 51.17
N VAL A 11 -8.29 35.20 50.88
CA VAL A 11 -9.21 34.99 49.75
C VAL A 11 -8.45 34.97 48.42
N LEU A 12 -7.49 35.87 48.22
CA LEU A 12 -6.70 35.90 46.98
C LEU A 12 -5.86 34.63 46.81
N ILE A 13 -5.27 34.13 47.89
CA ILE A 13 -4.48 32.89 47.88
C ILE A 13 -5.38 31.70 47.52
N VAL A 14 -6.56 31.57 48.13
CA VAL A 14 -7.49 30.47 47.84
C VAL A 14 -7.97 30.52 46.39
N VAL A 15 -8.34 31.70 45.88
CA VAL A 15 -8.77 31.86 44.49
C VAL A 15 -7.64 31.51 43.52
N LEU A 16 -6.43 32.01 43.78
CA LEU A 16 -5.26 31.70 42.94
C LEU A 16 -4.98 30.20 42.93
N TRP A 17 -5.12 29.53 44.07
CA TRP A 17 -4.91 28.08 44.18
C TRP A 17 -5.97 27.29 43.42
N VAL A 18 -7.24 27.67 43.52
CA VAL A 18 -8.34 27.05 42.75
C VAL A 18 -8.12 27.24 41.25
N VAL A 19 -7.75 28.44 40.81
CA VAL A 19 -7.45 28.72 39.40
C VAL A 19 -6.24 27.93 38.93
N ALA A 20 -5.19 27.80 39.76
CA ALA A 20 -4.00 27.01 39.43
C ALA A 20 -4.34 25.52 39.24
N VAL A 21 -5.12 24.93 40.16
CA VAL A 21 -5.58 23.54 40.01
C VAL A 21 -6.44 23.37 38.77
N LEU A 22 -7.37 24.31 38.52
CA LEU A 22 -8.23 24.26 37.34
C LEU A 22 -7.41 24.33 36.04
N ALA A 23 -6.39 25.20 36.00
CA ALA A 23 -5.49 25.32 34.86
C ALA A 23 -4.69 24.03 34.60
N VAL A 24 -4.18 23.39 35.66
CA VAL A 24 -3.48 22.09 35.55
C VAL A 24 -4.42 21.01 34.99
N VAL A 25 -5.66 20.94 35.47
CA VAL A 25 -6.66 19.99 34.95
C VAL A 25 -6.97 20.27 33.47
N CYS A 26 -7.19 21.53 33.10
CA CYS A 26 -7.43 21.91 31.70
C CYS A 26 -6.25 21.56 30.78
N LEU A 27 -5.01 21.80 31.22
CA LEU A 27 -3.81 21.46 30.44
C LEU A 27 -3.63 19.94 30.29
N ALA A 28 -3.87 19.18 31.36
CA ALA A 28 -3.79 17.72 31.33
C ALA A 28 -4.82 17.12 30.35
N LEU A 29 -6.08 17.57 30.41
CA LEU A 29 -7.13 17.14 29.48
C LEU A 29 -6.86 17.60 28.04
N GLY A 30 -6.31 18.80 27.85
CA GLY A 30 -5.91 19.28 26.53
C GLY A 30 -4.80 18.44 25.89
N GLY A 31 -3.84 17.98 26.70
CA GLY A 31 -2.76 17.10 26.25
C GLY A 31 -3.25 15.73 25.78
N THR A 32 -4.14 15.10 26.54
CA THR A 32 -4.67 13.75 26.22
C THR A 32 -5.50 13.75 24.94
N VAL A 33 -6.35 14.77 24.73
CA VAL A 33 -7.15 14.90 23.50
C VAL A 33 -6.28 15.08 22.26
N ARG A 34 -5.22 15.90 22.35
CA ARG A 34 -4.28 16.13 21.23
C ARG A 34 -3.52 14.85 20.87
N PHE A 35 -3.10 14.07 21.88
CA PHE A 35 -2.43 12.80 21.68
C PHE A 35 -3.36 11.74 21.05
N GLN A 36 -4.59 11.62 21.56
CA GLN A 36 -5.60 10.71 21.00
C GLN A 36 -5.98 11.06 19.55
N GLN A 37 -6.10 12.35 19.23
CA GLN A 37 -6.36 12.78 17.85
C GLN A 37 -5.25 12.38 16.88
N ALA A 38 -3.97 12.43 17.31
CA ALA A 38 -2.84 12.02 16.46
C ALA A 38 -2.88 10.51 16.14
N HIS A 39 -3.16 9.68 17.14
CA HIS A 39 -3.29 8.22 16.96
C HIS A 39 -4.47 7.84 16.07
N LEU A 40 -5.65 8.44 16.28
CA LEU A 40 -6.84 8.19 15.46
C LEU A 40 -6.63 8.61 14.00
N ARG A 41 -5.91 9.71 13.76
CA ARG A 41 -5.56 10.15 12.40
C ARG A 41 -4.64 9.17 11.69
N ARG A 42 -3.70 8.52 12.39
CA ARG A 42 -2.80 7.53 11.78
C ARG A 42 -3.55 6.24 11.42
N SER A 43 -4.33 5.71 12.35
CA SER A 43 -5.18 4.53 12.13
C SER A 43 -6.18 4.75 10.99
N GLY A 44 -6.80 5.93 10.94
CA GLY A 44 -7.71 6.30 9.85
C GLY A 44 -7.06 6.36 8.47
N ARG A 45 -5.77 6.73 8.37
CA ARG A 45 -5.04 6.77 7.09
C ARG A 45 -4.70 5.38 6.58
N GLU A 46 -4.30 4.49 7.48
CA GLU A 46 -3.99 3.10 7.12
C GLU A 46 -5.24 2.37 6.64
N ALA A 47 -6.34 2.49 7.38
CA ALA A 47 -7.65 1.99 6.95
C ALA A 47 -8.09 2.58 5.60
N ALA A 48 -7.92 3.90 5.40
CA ALA A 48 -8.24 4.55 4.12
C ALA A 48 -7.36 4.05 2.97
N SER A 49 -6.09 3.73 3.21
CA SER A 49 -5.19 3.19 2.19
C SER A 49 -5.54 1.76 1.79
N GLN A 50 -5.91 0.91 2.76
CA GLN A 50 -6.35 -0.45 2.49
C GLN A 50 -7.66 -0.44 1.71
N GLN A 51 -8.62 0.40 2.10
CA GLN A 51 -9.87 0.55 1.38
C GLN A 51 -9.66 1.08 -0.04
N ALA A 52 -8.70 1.98 -0.23
CA ALA A 52 -8.32 2.48 -1.55
C ALA A 52 -7.78 1.37 -2.46
N LEU A 53 -6.91 0.50 -1.94
CA LEU A 53 -6.41 -0.67 -2.70
C LEU A 53 -7.55 -1.60 -3.13
N LEU A 54 -8.43 -1.97 -2.19
CA LEU A 54 -9.58 -2.84 -2.46
C LEU A 54 -10.52 -2.21 -3.50
N SER A 55 -10.77 -0.91 -3.40
CA SER A 55 -11.62 -0.20 -4.36
C SER A 55 -11.01 -0.14 -5.76
N GLY A 56 -9.68 -0.07 -5.89
CA GLY A 56 -9.00 -0.13 -7.17
C GLY A 56 -9.20 -1.49 -7.85
N ALA A 57 -9.02 -2.58 -7.10
CA ALA A 57 -9.29 -3.92 -7.61
C ALA A 57 -10.77 -4.13 -7.99
N ALA A 58 -11.70 -3.59 -7.18
CA ALA A 58 -13.12 -3.63 -7.48
C ALA A 58 -13.47 -2.84 -8.75
N LEU A 59 -12.86 -1.68 -8.95
CA LEU A 59 -13.02 -0.87 -10.16
C LEU A 59 -12.45 -1.60 -11.38
N ALA A 60 -11.26 -2.17 -11.28
CA ALA A 60 -10.66 -2.96 -12.36
C ALA A 60 -11.59 -4.10 -12.80
N LYS A 61 -12.13 -4.84 -11.81
CA LYS A 61 -13.12 -5.90 -12.07
C LYS A 61 -14.40 -5.35 -12.71
N ALA A 62 -14.89 -4.20 -12.27
CA ALA A 62 -16.09 -3.59 -12.85
C ALA A 62 -15.87 -3.18 -14.32
N LEU A 63 -14.69 -2.66 -14.66
CA LEU A 63 -14.34 -2.33 -16.05
C LEU A 63 -14.28 -3.57 -16.92
N LEU A 64 -13.64 -4.64 -16.45
CA LEU A 64 -13.57 -5.91 -17.17
C LEU A 64 -14.94 -6.58 -17.31
N LEU A 65 -15.81 -6.50 -16.29
CA LEU A 65 -17.17 -7.04 -16.36
C LEU A 65 -18.11 -6.20 -17.22
N ALA A 66 -17.83 -4.90 -17.38
CA ALA A 66 -18.58 -4.02 -18.26
C ALA A 66 -18.23 -4.27 -19.74
N ASP A 67 -17.04 -4.81 -20.01
CA ASP A 67 -16.71 -5.30 -21.33
C ASP A 67 -17.45 -6.61 -21.63
N ALA A 68 -18.22 -6.58 -22.72
CA ALA A 68 -19.01 -7.72 -23.17
C ALA A 68 -18.38 -8.41 -24.38
N ALA A 69 -17.21 -7.96 -24.82
CA ALA A 69 -16.49 -8.57 -25.94
C ALA A 69 -16.06 -10.00 -25.60
N SER A 70 -16.10 -10.88 -26.60
CA SER A 70 -15.63 -12.26 -26.47
C SER A 70 -14.12 -12.41 -26.76
N ALA A 71 -13.47 -11.32 -27.18
CA ALA A 71 -12.06 -11.27 -27.53
C ALA A 71 -11.49 -9.95 -27.00
N ASP A 72 -10.32 -10.06 -26.37
CA ASP A 72 -9.65 -8.95 -25.72
C ASP A 72 -8.64 -8.30 -26.67
N THR A 73 -8.66 -6.98 -26.77
CA THR A 73 -7.75 -6.18 -27.58
C THR A 73 -7.27 -4.92 -26.86
N LEU A 74 -6.11 -4.39 -27.25
CA LEU A 74 -5.60 -3.13 -26.71
C LEU A 74 -6.46 -1.89 -27.09
N GLY A 75 -7.48 -2.07 -27.95
CA GLY A 75 -8.46 -1.03 -28.28
C GLY A 75 -9.68 -1.00 -27.36
N ASP A 76 -9.80 -1.97 -26.46
CA ASP A 76 -10.96 -2.09 -25.57
C ASP A 76 -10.91 -1.04 -24.46
N GLY A 77 -12.08 -0.73 -23.90
CA GLY A 77 -12.23 0.30 -22.87
C GLY A 77 -11.44 0.01 -21.59
N TRP A 78 -11.05 -1.23 -21.33
CA TRP A 78 -10.21 -1.61 -20.19
C TRP A 78 -8.71 -1.36 -20.43
N ALA A 79 -8.25 -1.36 -21.69
CA ALA A 79 -6.84 -1.30 -22.06
C ALA A 79 -6.24 0.12 -22.06
N GLY A 80 -7.11 1.13 -21.92
CA GLY A 80 -6.73 2.53 -21.72
C GLY A 80 -7.33 3.51 -22.72
N GLY A 81 -7.03 4.79 -22.53
CA GLY A 81 -7.49 5.88 -23.40
C GLY A 81 -8.03 7.04 -22.59
N ASP A 82 -9.28 6.94 -22.15
CA ASP A 82 -9.94 7.93 -21.30
C ASP A 82 -9.53 7.76 -19.82
N PRO A 83 -8.99 8.76 -19.12
CA PRO A 83 -8.66 8.68 -17.70
C PRO A 83 -9.86 8.53 -16.76
N ASP A 84 -11.04 8.99 -17.17
CA ASP A 84 -12.22 9.05 -16.31
C ASP A 84 -12.66 7.69 -15.75
N PRO A 85 -12.81 6.61 -16.56
CA PRO A 85 -13.19 5.30 -16.05
C PRO A 85 -12.16 4.69 -15.10
N PHE A 86 -10.89 5.11 -15.17
CA PHE A 86 -9.80 4.56 -14.34
C PHE A 86 -9.54 5.36 -13.06
N SER A 87 -10.39 6.34 -12.73
CA SER A 87 -10.19 7.18 -11.56
C SER A 87 -11.41 7.19 -10.64
N LEU A 88 -11.16 7.01 -9.34
CA LEU A 88 -12.21 7.01 -8.32
C LEU A 88 -11.77 7.84 -7.13
N THR A 89 -12.64 8.74 -6.68
CA THR A 89 -12.39 9.56 -5.48
C THR A 89 -13.23 9.05 -4.32
N LEU A 90 -12.56 8.61 -3.26
CA LEU A 90 -13.15 8.07 -2.03
C LEU A 90 -12.77 8.99 -0.86
N GLY A 91 -13.67 9.92 -0.53
CA GLY A 91 -13.42 10.92 0.51
C GLY A 91 -12.20 11.78 0.19
N ARG A 92 -11.08 11.54 0.88
CA ARG A 92 -9.80 12.27 0.69
C ARG A 92 -8.78 11.51 -0.15
N THR A 93 -9.11 10.31 -0.63
CA THR A 93 -8.21 9.45 -1.38
C THR A 93 -8.64 9.39 -2.84
N LYS A 94 -7.69 9.54 -3.76
CA LYS A 94 -7.90 9.33 -5.19
C LYS A 94 -7.21 8.05 -5.61
N VAL A 95 -7.98 7.10 -6.12
CA VAL A 95 -7.51 5.84 -6.69
C VAL A 95 -7.43 6.00 -8.20
N ARG A 96 -6.37 5.46 -8.79
CA ARG A 96 -6.09 5.54 -10.21
C ARG A 96 -5.56 4.19 -10.68
N LEU A 97 -6.11 3.65 -11.75
CA LEU A 97 -5.58 2.47 -12.41
C LEU A 97 -4.65 2.88 -13.55
N MET A 98 -3.47 2.27 -13.58
CA MET A 98 -2.40 2.57 -14.52
C MET A 98 -1.91 1.25 -15.10
N ALA A 99 -1.74 1.19 -16.42
CA ALA A 99 -1.21 0.03 -17.12
C ALA A 99 0.33 0.06 -17.06
N ASP A 100 0.93 0.99 -17.79
CA ASP A 100 2.37 1.29 -17.73
C ASP A 100 2.53 2.79 -17.51
N SER A 101 3.17 3.21 -16.43
CA SER A 101 3.20 4.63 -16.03
C SER A 101 3.80 5.50 -17.14
N PRO A 102 3.09 6.54 -17.65
CA PRO A 102 1.91 7.20 -17.09
C PRO A 102 0.55 6.88 -17.76
N ARG A 103 0.42 5.77 -18.50
CA ARG A 103 -0.80 5.36 -19.23
C ARG A 103 -1.87 4.78 -18.30
N TRP A 104 -3.08 5.30 -18.42
CA TRP A 104 -4.30 4.73 -17.80
C TRP A 104 -4.67 3.42 -18.47
N GLY A 105 -5.17 2.47 -17.70
CA GLY A 105 -5.59 1.17 -18.23
C GLY A 105 -5.29 0.01 -17.29
N LEU A 106 -5.62 -1.18 -17.78
CA LEU A 106 -5.15 -2.46 -17.29
C LEU A 106 -4.21 -3.09 -18.32
N GLU A 107 -3.34 -4.00 -17.87
CA GLU A 107 -2.47 -4.77 -18.74
C GLU A 107 -2.93 -6.22 -18.82
N ASP A 108 -2.78 -6.80 -20.01
CA ASP A 108 -2.95 -8.23 -20.22
C ASP A 108 -1.62 -8.96 -20.02
N GLU A 109 -1.49 -9.68 -18.90
CA GLU A 109 -0.32 -10.51 -18.60
C GLU A 109 -0.22 -11.73 -19.51
N SER A 110 -1.31 -12.15 -20.16
CA SER A 110 -1.30 -13.29 -21.09
C SER A 110 -0.62 -12.96 -22.42
N ALA A 111 -0.48 -11.68 -22.74
CA ALA A 111 0.30 -11.19 -23.88
C ALA A 111 1.83 -11.35 -23.68
N ARG A 112 2.30 -11.73 -22.49
CA ARG A 112 3.71 -11.94 -22.16
C ARG A 112 4.10 -13.42 -22.21
N LEU A 113 5.40 -13.68 -22.40
CA LEU A 113 5.93 -15.04 -22.32
C LEU A 113 5.79 -15.57 -20.88
N ASN A 114 5.02 -16.64 -20.70
CA ASN A 114 4.80 -17.24 -19.38
C ASN A 114 6.04 -17.99 -18.90
N ALA A 115 6.79 -17.40 -17.96
CA ALA A 115 7.99 -18.01 -17.38
C ALA A 115 7.74 -19.39 -16.73
N ASN A 116 6.52 -19.65 -16.27
CA ASN A 116 6.18 -20.93 -15.64
C ASN A 116 6.09 -22.08 -16.66
N THR A 117 5.86 -21.80 -17.95
CA THR A 117 5.63 -22.84 -18.97
C THR A 117 6.55 -22.73 -20.18
N ALA A 118 7.26 -21.61 -20.36
CA ALA A 118 8.16 -21.39 -21.48
C ALA A 118 9.25 -22.47 -21.57
N SER A 119 9.62 -22.85 -22.81
CA SER A 119 10.76 -23.74 -23.06
C SER A 119 12.08 -22.98 -22.94
N ALA A 120 13.19 -23.72 -22.76
CA ALA A 120 14.53 -23.12 -22.73
C ALA A 120 14.85 -22.36 -24.03
N GLU A 121 14.37 -22.87 -25.18
CA GLU A 121 14.52 -22.21 -26.48
C GLU A 121 13.75 -20.87 -26.54
N MET A 122 12.49 -20.84 -26.07
CA MET A 122 11.69 -19.61 -26.00
C MET A 122 12.35 -18.56 -25.09
N LEU A 123 12.89 -18.99 -23.95
CA LEU A 123 13.59 -18.12 -23.01
C LEU A 123 14.92 -17.61 -23.58
N ALA A 124 15.68 -18.44 -24.31
CA ALA A 124 16.91 -18.03 -24.97
C ALA A 124 16.69 -16.98 -26.08
N GLY A 125 15.46 -16.89 -26.60
CA GLY A 125 15.05 -15.82 -27.51
C GLY A 125 14.85 -14.45 -26.85
N LEU A 126 14.87 -14.35 -25.51
CA LEU A 126 14.71 -13.08 -24.80
C LEU A 126 15.98 -12.21 -24.90
N PRO A 127 15.84 -10.87 -25.03
CA PRO A 127 16.98 -9.97 -25.05
C PRO A 127 17.86 -10.12 -23.80
N GLY A 128 19.16 -10.37 -24.00
CA GLY A 128 20.12 -10.55 -22.90
C GLY A 128 20.09 -11.92 -22.22
N MET A 129 19.27 -12.87 -22.67
CA MET A 129 19.30 -14.25 -22.18
C MET A 129 20.32 -15.09 -22.96
N THR A 130 21.07 -15.94 -22.25
CA THR A 130 21.96 -16.94 -22.88
C THR A 130 21.31 -18.32 -22.83
N GLY A 131 21.66 -19.22 -23.76
CA GLY A 131 21.15 -20.59 -23.76
C GLY A 131 21.40 -21.32 -22.43
N SER A 132 22.60 -21.19 -21.88
CA SER A 132 22.94 -21.77 -20.57
C SER A 132 22.11 -21.19 -19.41
N ALA A 133 21.79 -19.90 -19.43
CA ALA A 133 20.94 -19.29 -18.41
C ALA A 133 19.47 -19.73 -18.53
N ALA A 134 18.98 -19.88 -19.76
CA ALA A 134 17.63 -20.39 -20.03
C ALA A 134 17.46 -21.85 -19.58
N GLU A 135 18.45 -22.70 -19.85
CA GLU A 135 18.48 -24.09 -19.36
C GLU A 135 18.53 -24.14 -17.83
N ALA A 136 19.42 -23.36 -17.21
CA ALA A 136 19.53 -23.29 -15.75
C ALA A 136 18.21 -22.84 -15.10
N PHE A 137 17.50 -21.89 -15.71
CA PHE A 137 16.18 -21.45 -15.24
C PHE A 137 15.14 -22.58 -15.30
N VAL A 138 15.07 -23.31 -16.43
CA VAL A 138 14.13 -24.42 -16.57
C VAL A 138 14.45 -25.54 -15.58
N THR A 139 15.73 -25.88 -15.40
CA THR A 139 16.16 -26.85 -14.39
C THR A 139 15.72 -26.42 -12.99
N ALA A 140 15.99 -25.17 -12.58
CA ALA A 140 15.58 -24.66 -11.27
C ALA A 140 14.05 -24.70 -11.08
N ARG A 141 13.28 -24.39 -12.13
CA ARG A 141 11.82 -24.46 -12.13
C ARG A 141 11.30 -25.88 -11.90
N GLU A 142 11.83 -26.86 -12.63
CA GLU A 142 11.39 -28.25 -12.48
C GLU A 142 11.79 -28.84 -11.13
N SER A 143 12.99 -28.51 -10.64
CA SER A 143 13.42 -28.86 -9.28
C SER A 143 12.49 -28.28 -8.21
N ALA A 144 12.08 -27.01 -8.33
CA ALA A 144 11.16 -26.38 -7.40
C ALA A 144 9.75 -27.00 -7.41
N ARG A 145 9.30 -27.52 -8.56
CA ARG A 145 8.00 -28.23 -8.66
C ARG A 145 8.01 -29.61 -8.01
N GLY A 146 9.15 -30.30 -8.06
CA GLY A 146 9.30 -31.65 -7.49
C GLY A 146 9.62 -31.69 -6.00
N ALA A 147 10.01 -30.56 -5.40
CA ALA A 147 10.43 -30.50 -4.01
C ALA A 147 9.22 -30.38 -3.05
N GLN A 148 9.07 -31.33 -2.12
CA GLN A 148 8.11 -31.27 -1.00
C GLN A 148 8.61 -30.44 0.20
N GLY A 149 9.83 -29.91 0.12
CA GLY A 149 10.33 -28.80 0.93
C GLY A 149 10.78 -27.71 -0.04
N GLY A 150 10.83 -26.45 0.39
CA GLY A 150 11.15 -25.30 -0.48
C GLY A 150 12.43 -25.49 -1.33
N PRO A 151 12.62 -24.64 -2.37
CA PRO A 151 13.66 -24.84 -3.38
C PRO A 151 15.03 -25.12 -2.76
N GLU A 152 15.70 -26.17 -3.24
CA GLU A 152 17.10 -26.45 -2.92
C GLU A 152 17.94 -25.18 -3.19
N PRO A 153 18.78 -24.74 -2.24
CA PRO A 153 19.53 -23.50 -2.38
C PRO A 153 20.43 -23.57 -3.62
N THR A 154 20.42 -22.48 -4.40
CA THR A 154 21.28 -22.37 -5.58
C THR A 154 22.73 -22.26 -5.11
N ALA A 155 23.52 -23.31 -5.32
CA ALA A 155 24.91 -23.36 -4.92
C ALA A 155 25.67 -22.14 -5.47
N GLY A 156 26.23 -21.32 -4.58
CA GLY A 156 27.07 -20.16 -4.93
C GLY A 156 26.43 -18.78 -4.75
N LEU A 157 25.17 -18.69 -4.33
CA LEU A 157 24.62 -17.40 -3.87
C LEU A 157 25.16 -17.06 -2.47
N THR A 158 25.43 -15.78 -2.19
CA THR A 158 25.76 -15.28 -0.85
C THR A 158 24.65 -14.35 -0.37
N GLY A 159 24.06 -14.59 0.80
CA GLY A 159 23.01 -13.76 1.39
C GLY A 159 21.99 -14.56 2.23
N PRO A 160 20.96 -13.92 2.83
CA PRO A 160 19.98 -14.59 3.70
C PRO A 160 19.09 -15.64 3.00
N TYR A 161 19.15 -15.71 1.67
CA TYR A 161 18.49 -16.73 0.85
C TYR A 161 19.43 -17.85 0.40
N ALA A 162 20.71 -17.76 0.73
CA ALA A 162 21.65 -18.86 0.62
C ALA A 162 21.62 -19.63 1.94
N THR A 163 20.85 -20.71 2.01
CA THR A 163 21.04 -21.71 3.07
C THR A 163 22.21 -22.62 2.70
N PRO A 164 22.98 -23.13 3.70
CA PRO A 164 24.24 -23.85 3.50
C PRO A 164 24.12 -25.11 2.64
#